data_AF-A0A4Q0SX38-F1
#
_entry.id   AF-A0A4Q0SX38-F1
#
_cell.length_a   1.000
_cell.length_b   1.000
_cell.length_c   1.000
_cell.angle_alpha   90.00
_cell.angle_beta   90.00
_cell.angle_gamma   90.00
#
_symmetry.space_group_name_H-M   'P 1'
#
loop_
_entity.id
_entity.type
_entity.pdbx_description
1 polymer ?
#
loop_
_entity_poly.entity_id
_entity_poly.type
_entity_poly.pdbx_seq_one_letter_code
_entity_poly.pdbx_strand_id
1 'polypeptide(L)'
;MLHKAGRRTTTTKVVKETEAEAIAFVIGKAVGLETGSASADYIQLYHGNASLLAESLEVIQQASAVILAALQPPTAEQAAMPDAELAKVA
;
A
#
# COMPACT_ATOMS: atom_id res chain seq x y z
N MET A 1 14.17 -18.84 2.40
CA MET A 1 13.46 -18.77 1.10
C MET A 1 12.40 -17.69 1.22
N LEU A 2 12.50 -16.59 0.47
CA LEU A 2 11.45 -15.57 0.47
C LEU A 2 10.19 -16.18 -0.13
N HIS A 3 9.14 -16.33 0.68
CA HIS A 3 7.79 -16.58 0.18
C HIS A 3 7.38 -15.38 -0.65
N LYS A 4 7.56 -15.47 -1.98
CA LYS A 4 6.85 -14.61 -2.91
C LYS A 4 5.39 -15.06 -2.83
N ALA A 5 4.61 -14.43 -1.95
CA ALA A 5 3.16 -14.55 -1.94
C ALA A 5 2.64 -13.89 -3.22
N GLY A 6 2.80 -14.57 -4.35
CA GLY A 6 2.12 -14.19 -5.58
C GLY A 6 0.62 -14.32 -5.32
N ARG A 7 -0.15 -13.28 -5.63
CA ARG A 7 -1.61 -13.33 -5.57
C ARG A 7 -2.10 -14.55 -6.35
N ARG A 8 -3.08 -15.24 -5.76
CA ARG A 8 -3.68 -16.47 -6.32
C ARG A 8 -4.49 -16.17 -7.58
N THR A 9 -4.95 -14.93 -7.75
CA THR A 9 -5.57 -14.42 -8.97
C THR A 9 -4.58 -13.59 -9.81
N THR A 10 -4.50 -13.88 -11.10
CA THR A 10 -3.64 -13.17 -12.07
C THR A 10 -3.89 -11.66 -12.04
N THR A 11 -2.92 -10.88 -11.60
CA THR A 11 -2.98 -9.41 -11.61
C THR A 11 -2.84 -8.89 -13.05
N THR A 12 -3.81 -8.14 -13.56
CA THR A 12 -3.71 -7.48 -14.88
C THR A 12 -2.92 -6.17 -14.77
N LYS A 13 -2.51 -5.59 -15.91
CA LYS A 13 -1.90 -4.24 -15.95
C LYS A 13 -2.81 -3.21 -15.29
N VAL A 14 -4.10 -3.23 -15.64
CA VAL A 14 -5.13 -2.31 -15.11
C VAL A 14 -5.21 -2.43 -13.59
N VAL A 15 -5.28 -3.66 -13.06
CA VAL A 15 -5.34 -3.87 -11.59
C VAL A 15 -4.16 -3.22 -10.88
N LYS A 16 -2.94 -3.42 -11.38
CA LYS A 16 -1.73 -2.85 -10.77
C LYS A 16 -1.68 -1.32 -10.86
N GLU A 17 -2.11 -0.75 -11.99
CA GLU A 17 -2.12 0.71 -12.16
C GLU A 17 -3.14 1.36 -11.24
N THR A 18 -4.33 0.78 -11.10
CA THR A 18 -5.36 1.30 -10.19
C THR A 18 -4.95 1.13 -8.73
N GLU A 19 -4.29 0.03 -8.36
CA GLU A 19 -3.72 -0.14 -7.01
C GLU A 19 -2.66 0.92 -6.70
N ALA A 20 -1.72 1.14 -7.62
CA ALA A 20 -0.69 2.16 -7.47
C ALA A 20 -1.30 3.57 -7.32
N GLU A 21 -2.33 3.87 -8.09
CA GLU A 21 -3.05 5.14 -8.00
C GLU A 21 -3.79 5.31 -6.66
N ALA A 22 -4.46 4.24 -6.18
CA ALA A 22 -5.10 4.25 -4.88
C ALA A 22 -4.09 4.44 -3.73
N ILE A 23 -2.93 3.78 -3.81
CA ILE A 23 -1.83 3.95 -2.86
C ILE A 23 -1.34 5.41 -2.86
N ALA A 24 -1.12 5.99 -4.04
CA ALA A 24 -0.69 7.39 -4.17
C ALA A 24 -1.72 8.37 -3.59
N PHE A 25 -3.02 8.12 -3.79
CA PHE A 25 -4.09 8.91 -3.19
C PHE A 25 -4.06 8.85 -1.66
N VAL A 26 -3.94 7.65 -1.07
CA VAL A 26 -3.88 7.48 0.40
C VAL A 26 -2.68 8.22 0.98
N ILE A 27 -1.50 8.06 0.37
CA ILE A 27 -0.27 8.72 0.84
C ILE A 27 -0.39 10.23 0.71
N GLY A 28 -0.82 10.73 -0.46
CA GLY A 28 -0.98 12.16 -0.70
C GLY A 28 -1.95 12.79 0.29
N LYS A 29 -3.09 12.16 0.58
CA LYS A 29 -4.01 12.61 1.62
C LYS A 29 -3.38 12.63 3.00
N ALA A 30 -2.67 11.57 3.38
CA ALA A 30 -2.03 11.44 4.68
C ALA A 30 -0.93 12.50 4.90
N VAL A 31 -0.22 12.91 3.85
CA VAL A 31 0.82 13.96 3.93
C VAL A 31 0.29 15.38 3.62
N GLY A 32 -1.03 15.55 3.47
CA GLY A 32 -1.65 16.85 3.27
C GLY A 32 -1.55 17.43 1.84
N LEU A 33 -1.28 16.59 0.85
CA LEU A 33 -1.30 16.99 -0.56
C LEU A 33 -2.72 17.04 -1.13
N GLU A 34 -2.94 17.98 -2.04
CA GLU A 34 -4.13 18.01 -2.89
C GLU A 34 -4.04 16.88 -3.92
N THR A 35 -4.76 15.79 -3.65
CA THR A 35 -4.89 14.66 -4.57
C THR A 35 -6.15 14.80 -5.41
N GLY A 36 -6.06 14.51 -6.71
CA GLY A 36 -7.23 14.38 -7.58
C GLY A 36 -8.18 13.24 -7.17
N SER A 37 -9.33 13.12 -7.84
CA SER A 37 -10.32 12.08 -7.60
C SER A 37 -10.17 10.86 -8.52
N ALA A 38 -9.09 10.77 -9.29
CA ALA A 38 -8.89 9.72 -10.29
C ALA A 38 -8.77 8.31 -9.64
N SER A 39 -8.42 8.26 -8.34
CA SER A 39 -8.55 7.04 -7.54
C SER A 39 -9.99 6.54 -7.41
N ALA A 40 -11.03 7.37 -7.50
CA ALA A 40 -12.43 7.02 -7.23
C ALA A 40 -13.02 5.94 -8.16
N ASP A 41 -12.36 5.64 -9.28
CA ASP A 41 -12.77 4.60 -10.23
C ASP A 41 -12.37 3.18 -9.78
N TYR A 42 -11.92 2.99 -8.53
CA TYR A 42 -11.58 1.67 -7.98
C TYR A 42 -12.75 0.67 -7.97
N ILE A 43 -14.01 1.11 -8.05
CA ILE A 43 -15.17 0.20 -8.18
C ILE A 43 -15.12 -0.57 -9.51
N GLN A 44 -14.46 -0.05 -10.55
CA GLN A 44 -14.28 -0.77 -11.80
C GLN A 44 -13.21 -1.87 -11.74
N LEU A 45 -12.35 -1.92 -10.70
CA LEU A 45 -11.46 -3.07 -10.46
C LEU A 45 -12.27 -4.36 -10.29
N TYR A 46 -13.49 -4.25 -9.75
CA TYR A 46 -14.28 -5.38 -9.29
C TYR A 46 -14.64 -6.32 -10.45
N HIS A 47 -15.01 -5.86 -11.65
CA HIS A 47 -15.54 -6.72 -12.73
C HIS A 47 -16.56 -7.82 -12.27
N GLY A 48 -17.18 -7.70 -11.08
CA GLY A 48 -18.00 -8.76 -10.47
C GLY A 48 -17.30 -9.69 -9.46
N ASN A 49 -16.00 -9.54 -9.21
CA ASN A 49 -15.16 -10.44 -8.42
C ASN A 49 -14.73 -9.83 -7.06
N ALA A 50 -15.45 -10.20 -6.01
CA ALA A 50 -15.17 -9.76 -4.64
C ALA A 50 -13.84 -10.23 -4.08
N SER A 51 -13.38 -11.41 -4.47
CA SER A 51 -12.08 -11.91 -4.03
C SER A 51 -10.95 -11.05 -4.60
N LEU A 52 -11.04 -10.66 -5.87
CA LEU A 52 -10.06 -9.78 -6.49
C LEU A 52 -10.02 -8.41 -5.78
N LEU A 53 -11.18 -7.83 -5.49
CA LEU A 53 -11.27 -6.56 -4.78
C LEU A 53 -10.69 -6.65 -3.37
N ALA A 54 -11.02 -7.70 -2.60
CA ALA A 54 -10.49 -7.89 -1.26
C ALA A 54 -8.96 -8.01 -1.26
N GLU A 55 -8.40 -8.82 -2.17
CA GLU A 55 -6.95 -8.95 -2.33
C GLU A 55 -6.29 -7.61 -2.73
N SER A 56 -6.95 -6.82 -3.60
CA SER A 56 -6.44 -5.51 -4.01
C SER A 56 -6.42 -4.52 -2.85
N LEU A 57 -7.46 -4.51 -2.02
CA LEU A 57 -7.55 -3.63 -0.84
C LEU A 57 -6.49 -3.99 0.21
N GLU A 58 -6.19 -5.28 0.40
CA GLU A 58 -5.11 -5.72 1.29
C GLU A 58 -3.74 -5.23 0.79
N VAL A 59 -3.47 -5.34 -0.51
CA VAL A 59 -2.23 -4.82 -1.12
C VAL A 59 -2.12 -3.31 -0.94
N ILE A 60 -3.19 -2.57 -1.22
CA ILE A 60 -3.23 -1.11 -1.07
C ILE A 60 -2.93 -0.73 0.39
N GLN A 61 -3.63 -1.36 1.35
CA GLN A 61 -3.44 -1.07 2.77
C GLN A 61 -2.01 -1.36 3.22
N GLN A 62 -1.48 -2.54 2.91
CA GLN A 62 -0.13 -2.94 3.33
C GLN A 62 0.94 -2.03 2.73
N ALA A 63 0.86 -1.74 1.42
CA ALA A 63 1.83 -0.89 0.75
C ALA A 63 1.77 0.56 1.26
N SER A 64 0.57 1.13 1.41
CA SER A 64 0.40 2.46 1.98
C SER A 64 0.93 2.52 3.42
N ALA A 65 0.67 1.51 4.25
CA ALA A 65 1.16 1.47 5.63
C ALA A 65 2.69 1.48 5.70
N VAL A 66 3.37 0.67 4.88
CA VAL A 66 4.84 0.64 4.80
C VAL A 66 5.40 2.01 4.40
N ILE A 67 4.84 2.63 3.36
CA ILE A 67 5.31 3.93 2.88
C ILE A 67 5.07 5.01 3.94
N LEU A 68 3.89 5.05 4.56
CA LEU A 68 3.58 6.03 5.60
C LEU A 68 4.46 5.86 6.83
N ALA A 69 4.73 4.63 7.26
CA ALA A 69 5.65 4.36 8.35
C ALA A 69 7.07 4.88 8.04
N ALA A 70 7.52 4.75 6.79
CA ALA A 70 8.82 5.26 6.36
C ALA A 70 8.88 6.80 6.26
N LEU A 71 7.74 7.47 6.09
CA LEU A 71 7.65 8.94 6.05
C LEU A 71 7.48 9.55 7.46
N GLN A 72 7.03 8.77 8.44
CA GLN A 72 6.87 9.23 9.81
C GLN A 72 8.22 9.30 10.52
N PRO A 73 8.41 10.28 11.43
CA PRO A 73 9.57 10.26 12.31
C PRO A 73 9.56 8.97 13.14
N PRO A 74 10.73 8.42 13.48
CA PRO A 74 10.80 7.25 14.35
C PRO A 74 10.06 7.54 15.65
N THR A 75 9.20 6.62 16.07
CA THR A 75 8.59 6.67 17.41
C THR A 75 9.68 6.66 18.48
N ALA A 76 9.33 7.10 19.70
CA ALA A 76 10.27 7.16 20.81
C ALA A 76 10.96 5.80 21.10
N GLU A 77 10.25 4.69 20.89
CA GLU A 77 10.82 3.34 20.97
C GLU A 77 11.81 3.05 19.84
N GLN A 78 11.46 3.40 18.59
CA GLN A 78 12.36 3.22 17.44
C GLN A 78 13.62 4.10 17.58
N ALA A 79 13.49 5.34 18.07
CA ALA A 79 14.62 6.25 18.28
C ALA A 79 15.56 5.81 19.42
N ALA A 80 15.06 4.97 20.35
CA ALA A 80 15.85 4.39 21.44
C ALA A 80 16.53 3.06 21.06
N MET A 81 16.18 2.46 19.91
CA MET A 81 16.78 1.23 19.41
C MET A 81 18.12 1.54 18.70
N PRO A 82 19.17 0.73 18.91
CA PRO A 82 20.43 0.89 18.20
C PRO A 82 20.24 0.70 16.67
N ASP A 83 20.90 1.51 15.85
CA ASP A 83 20.74 1.58 14.38
C ASP A 83 20.74 0.21 13.66
N ALA A 84 21.49 -0.77 14.18
CA ALA A 84 21.58 -2.12 13.62
C ALA A 84 20.30 -2.97 13.81
N GLU A 85 19.41 -2.58 14.71
CA GLU A 85 18.14 -3.26 15.01
C GLU A 85 16.98 -2.67 14.21
N LEU A 86 16.95 -1.34 14.03
CA LEU A 86 16.00 -0.61 13.17
C LEU A 86 15.98 -1.14 11.73
N ALA A 87 17.14 -1.50 11.17
CA ALA A 87 17.27 -2.03 9.81
C ALA A 87 16.65 -3.43 9.62
N LYS A 88 16.25 -4.13 10.69
CA LYS A 88 15.64 -5.48 10.63
C LYS A 88 14.11 -5.46 10.72
N VAL A 89 13.52 -4.31 11.03
CA VAL A 89 12.07 -4.15 11.26
C VAL A 89 11.34 -3.62 10.01
N ALA A 90 12.09 -3.09 9.03
CA ALA A 90 11.60 -2.64 7.72
C ALA A 90 11.72 -3.73 6.66
#